data_AF-A0A496PNI1-F1
#
_entry.id   AF-A0A496PNI1-F1
#
_cell.length_a   1.000
_cell.length_b   1.000
_cell.length_c   1.000
_cell.angle_alpha   90.00
_cell.angle_beta   90.00
_cell.angle_gamma   90.00
#
_symmetry.space_group_name_H-M   'P 1'
#
loop_
_entity.id
_entity.type
_entity.pdbx_description
1 polymer ?
#
loop_
_entity_poly.entity_id
_entity_poly.type
_entity_poly.pdbx_seq_one_letter_code
_entity_poly.pdbx_strand_id
1 'polypeptide(L)'
;MDERVRAMRERLLAVFKELRREGFLARANFKCCQTCAGYALACEAAELLEKKGKEIKGVVFWHRQDEDDLRHRGYVWLAYGRVHTKEFGPLGLPTVEVGRILCKKLEKYGLVYEWDGNPNTRIRVVGVVDNGGL
;
A
#
# COMPACT_ATOMS: atom_id res chain seq x y z
N MET A 1 12.75 19.02 3.57
CA MET A 1 11.71 18.16 2.98
C MET A 1 10.50 19.04 2.80
N ASP A 2 10.00 19.13 1.58
CA ASP A 2 8.81 19.91 1.24
C ASP A 2 7.65 19.54 2.20
N GLU A 3 6.95 20.55 2.72
CA GLU A 3 5.85 20.36 3.67
C GLU A 3 4.72 19.48 3.10
N ARG A 4 4.47 19.60 1.80
CA ARG A 4 3.50 18.80 1.06
C ARG A 4 3.92 17.33 1.01
N VAL A 5 5.21 17.07 0.80
CA VAL A 5 5.80 15.71 0.83
C VAL A 5 5.69 15.09 2.23
N ARG A 6 5.96 15.90 3.27
CA ARG A 6 5.77 15.46 4.67
C ARG A 6 4.32 15.06 4.94
N ALA A 7 3.37 15.94 4.61
CA ALA A 7 1.95 15.71 4.82
C ALA A 7 1.45 14.46 4.06
N MET A 8 1.88 14.30 2.80
CA MET A 8 1.53 13.13 1.99
C MET A 8 2.02 11.83 2.64
N ARG A 9 3.26 11.82 3.12
CA ARG A 9 3.84 10.67 3.82
C ARG A 9 3.08 10.34 5.11
N GLU A 10 2.74 11.33 5.92
CA GLU A 10 2.00 11.14 7.17
C GLU A 10 0.60 10.56 6.92
N ARG A 11 -0.13 11.10 5.93
CA ARG A 11 -1.44 10.58 5.52
C ARG A 11 -1.35 9.15 4.99
N LEU A 12 -0.33 8.81 4.20
CA LEU A 12 -0.08 7.43 3.76
C LEU A 12 0.18 6.47 4.92
N LEU A 13 0.96 6.89 5.92
CA LEU A 13 1.18 6.08 7.12
C LEU A 13 -0.12 5.86 7.90
N ALA A 14 -1.02 6.84 7.92
CA ALA A 14 -2.34 6.73 8.53
C ALA A 14 -3.24 5.75 7.75
N VAL A 15 -3.27 5.82 6.41
CA VAL A 15 -3.93 4.84 5.53
C VAL A 15 -3.43 3.42 5.84
N PHE A 16 -2.12 3.24 5.91
CA PHE A 16 -1.51 1.93 6.18
C PHE A 16 -1.85 1.41 7.58
N LYS A 17 -1.99 2.31 8.56
CA LYS A 17 -2.44 1.95 9.91
C LYS A 17 -3.90 1.48 9.91
N GLU A 18 -4.77 2.12 9.15
CA GLU A 18 -6.17 1.68 8.99
C GLU A 18 -6.26 0.34 8.26
N LEU A 19 -5.56 0.17 7.14
CA LEU A 19 -5.52 -1.09 6.39
C LEU A 19 -5.08 -2.27 7.26
N ARG A 20 -4.05 -2.10 8.10
CA ARG A 20 -3.62 -3.16 9.04
C ARG A 20 -4.70 -3.55 10.05
N ARG A 21 -5.52 -2.61 10.52
CA ARG A 21 -6.65 -2.90 11.42
C ARG A 21 -7.76 -3.68 10.72
N GLU A 22 -7.88 -3.53 9.41
CA GLU A 22 -8.91 -4.18 8.60
C GLU A 22 -8.51 -5.57 8.07
N GLY A 23 -7.27 -6.02 8.34
CA GLY A 23 -6.77 -7.34 7.93
C GLY A 23 -5.86 -7.33 6.69
N PHE A 24 -5.36 -6.17 6.27
CA PHE A 24 -4.37 -6.08 5.20
C PHE A 24 -2.95 -6.13 5.73
N LEU A 25 -2.06 -6.75 4.95
CA LEU A 25 -0.62 -6.65 5.13
C LEU A 25 -0.10 -5.37 4.47
N ALA A 26 -0.16 -4.27 5.22
CA ALA A 26 0.31 -2.96 4.76
C ALA A 26 1.71 -2.62 5.30
N ARG A 27 2.69 -2.43 4.41
CA ARG A 27 4.12 -2.16 4.75
C ARG A 27 4.69 -0.95 4.01
N ALA A 28 5.08 0.07 4.77
CA ALA A 28 5.63 1.33 4.27
C ALA A 28 7.17 1.29 4.27
N ASN A 29 7.81 1.88 3.25
CA ASN A 29 9.28 1.92 3.08
C ASN A 29 9.92 0.54 3.33
N PHE A 30 9.39 -0.47 2.65
CA PHE A 30 9.65 -1.86 2.99
C PHE A 30 10.53 -2.55 1.94
N LYS A 31 11.69 -3.04 2.38
CA LYS A 31 12.71 -3.70 1.56
C LYS A 31 13.24 -2.81 0.43
N CYS A 32 14.27 -3.31 -0.26
CA CYS A 32 14.99 -2.56 -1.28
C CYS A 32 14.23 -2.48 -2.60
N CYS A 33 13.47 -3.52 -2.99
CA CYS A 33 12.77 -3.60 -4.27
C CYS A 33 11.46 -4.41 -4.18
N GLN A 34 10.68 -4.40 -5.26
CA GLN A 34 9.40 -5.11 -5.37
C GLN A 34 9.52 -6.61 -5.08
N THR A 35 10.51 -7.30 -5.65
CA THR A 35 10.70 -8.75 -5.48
C THR A 35 11.00 -9.13 -4.03
N CYS A 36 11.91 -8.40 -3.37
CA CYS A 36 12.25 -8.63 -1.97
C CYS A 36 11.06 -8.35 -1.05
N ALA A 37 10.27 -7.32 -1.35
CA ALA A 37 9.05 -7.01 -0.61
C ALA A 37 7.99 -8.12 -0.78
N GLY A 38 7.78 -8.59 -2.01
CA GLY A 38 6.83 -9.66 -2.32
C GLY A 38 7.16 -10.97 -1.59
N TYR A 39 8.43 -11.40 -1.62
CA TYR A 39 8.86 -12.61 -0.90
C TYR A 39 8.63 -12.49 0.61
N ALA A 40 9.03 -11.37 1.22
CA ALA A 40 8.88 -11.19 2.65
C ALA A 40 7.39 -11.12 3.08
N LEU A 41 6.53 -10.50 2.28
CA LEU A 41 5.09 -10.48 2.50
C LEU A 41 4.46 -11.87 2.37
N ALA A 42 4.94 -12.70 1.43
CA ALA A 42 4.49 -14.08 1.28
C ALA A 42 4.83 -14.93 2.51
N CYS A 43 6.07 -14.84 3.01
CA CYS A 43 6.47 -15.54 4.24
C CYS A 43 5.63 -15.06 5.44
N GLU A 44 5.43 -13.75 5.58
CA GLU A 44 4.63 -13.19 6.69
C GLU A 44 3.18 -13.65 6.63
N ALA A 45 2.57 -13.68 5.42
CA ALA A 45 1.21 -14.15 5.23
C ALA A 45 1.05 -15.63 5.59
N ALA A 46 1.98 -16.48 5.17
CA ALA A 46 1.98 -17.90 5.52
C ALA A 46 2.07 -18.11 7.04
N GLU A 47 2.99 -17.41 7.71
CA GLU A 47 3.16 -17.50 9.17
C GLU A 47 1.90 -17.05 9.93
N LEU A 48 1.27 -15.95 9.50
CA LEU A 48 0.06 -15.43 10.14
C LEU A 48 -1.14 -16.36 9.97
N LEU A 49 -1.26 -16.99 8.80
CA LEU A 49 -2.32 -17.96 8.55
C LEU A 49 -2.10 -19.23 9.37
N GLU A 50 -0.89 -19.80 9.34
CA GLU A 50 -0.54 -21.03 10.05
C GLU A 50 -0.66 -20.89 11.57
N LYS A 51 -0.06 -19.84 12.15
CA LYS A 51 0.03 -19.71 13.61
C LYS A 51 -1.18 -19.07 14.26
N LYS A 52 -1.91 -18.22 13.52
CA LYS A 52 -2.96 -17.37 14.10
C LYS A 52 -4.32 -17.54 13.42
N GLY A 53 -4.43 -18.35 12.37
CA GLY A 53 -5.66 -18.51 11.61
C GLY A 53 -6.19 -17.19 11.04
N LYS A 54 -5.31 -16.19 10.85
CA LYS A 54 -5.73 -14.86 10.44
C LYS A 54 -5.94 -14.82 8.94
N GLU A 55 -7.16 -14.51 8.53
CA GLU A 55 -7.46 -14.20 7.15
C GLU A 55 -6.73 -12.92 6.71
N ILE A 56 -6.04 -13.00 5.57
CA ILE A 56 -5.34 -11.87 4.96
C ILE A 56 -6.19 -11.35 3.81
N LYS A 57 -6.65 -10.10 3.88
CA LYS A 57 -7.49 -9.50 2.83
C LYS A 57 -6.71 -9.05 1.60
N GLY A 58 -5.41 -8.86 1.74
CA GLY A 58 -4.51 -8.46 0.66
C GLY A 58 -3.25 -7.81 1.18
N VAL A 59 -2.36 -7.46 0.27
CA VAL A 59 -1.11 -6.72 0.54
C VAL A 59 -1.18 -5.32 -0.04
N VAL A 60 -0.55 -4.37 0.65
CA VAL A 60 -0.30 -3.02 0.14
C VAL A 60 1.09 -2.58 0.60
N PHE A 61 1.95 -2.13 -0.31
CA PHE A 61 3.29 -1.69 0.07
C PHE A 61 3.90 -0.67 -0.90
N TRP A 62 4.92 0.03 -0.40
CA TRP A 62 5.91 0.71 -1.24
C TRP A 62 7.31 0.38 -0.72
N HIS A 63 8.28 0.33 -1.62
CA HIS A 63 9.66 -0.03 -1.28
C HIS A 63 10.55 1.21 -1.15
N ARG A 64 11.80 1.01 -0.71
CA ARG A 64 12.74 2.10 -0.47
C ARG A 64 12.97 3.00 -1.69
N GLN A 65 13.01 2.44 -2.90
CA GLN A 65 13.14 3.28 -4.11
C GLN A 65 11.92 4.18 -4.34
N ASP A 66 10.70 3.73 -3.99
CA ASP A 66 9.52 4.60 -4.08
C ASP A 66 9.53 5.68 -2.98
N GLU A 67 10.09 5.36 -1.80
CA GLU A 67 10.30 6.34 -0.72
C GLU A 67 11.33 7.42 -1.14
N ASP A 68 12.34 7.04 -1.92
CA ASP A 68 13.30 8.00 -2.47
C ASP A 68 12.61 8.88 -3.54
N ASP A 69 11.80 8.31 -4.42
CA ASP A 69 10.96 9.09 -5.36
C ASP A 69 10.01 10.04 -4.63
N LEU A 70 9.43 9.62 -3.49
CA LEU A 70 8.62 10.50 -2.66
C LEU A 70 9.41 11.72 -2.18
N ARG A 71 10.64 11.50 -1.70
CA ARG A 71 11.51 12.55 -1.16
C ARG A 71 12.01 13.51 -2.22
N HIS A 72 12.30 13.00 -3.42
CA HIS A 72 12.99 13.76 -4.46
C HIS A 72 12.09 14.25 -5.60
N ARG A 73 10.97 13.56 -5.84
CA ARG A 73 10.06 13.82 -6.96
C ARG A 73 8.62 14.14 -6.51
N GLY A 74 8.32 13.96 -5.23
CA GLY A 74 7.01 14.31 -4.67
C GLY A 74 5.88 13.35 -5.01
N TYR A 75 6.18 12.13 -5.47
CA TYR A 75 5.18 11.09 -5.70
C TYR A 75 5.68 9.73 -5.19
N VAL A 76 4.76 8.81 -4.91
CA VAL A 76 5.08 7.44 -4.52
C VAL A 76 4.20 6.44 -5.25
N TRP A 77 4.76 5.29 -5.62
CA TRP A 77 3.99 4.20 -6.19
C TRP A 77 3.59 3.20 -5.11
N LEU A 78 2.32 2.77 -5.12
CA LEU A 78 1.79 1.75 -4.22
C LEU A 78 1.57 0.47 -5.02
N ALA A 79 2.22 -0.61 -4.59
CA ALA A 79 1.92 -1.96 -5.03
C ALA A 79 0.81 -2.54 -4.15
N TYR A 80 -0.11 -3.29 -4.74
CA TYR A 80 -1.25 -3.86 -4.04
C TYR A 80 -1.72 -5.15 -4.72
N GLY A 81 -2.47 -5.97 -3.98
CA GLY A 81 -3.13 -7.14 -4.55
C GLY A 81 -3.17 -8.34 -3.61
N ARG A 82 -3.27 -9.52 -4.22
CA ARG A 82 -3.18 -10.81 -3.52
C ARG A 82 -1.75 -11.09 -3.11
N VAL A 83 -1.58 -11.86 -2.04
CA VAL A 83 -0.28 -12.41 -1.66
C VAL A 83 -0.20 -13.85 -2.08
N HIS A 84 0.82 -14.20 -2.86
CA HIS A 84 1.04 -15.56 -3.32
C HIS A 84 2.00 -16.25 -2.35
N THR A 85 1.48 -17.20 -1.58
CA THR A 85 2.28 -18.04 -0.68
C THR A 85 2.58 -19.37 -1.35
N LYS A 86 3.68 -20.03 -0.94
CA LYS A 86 4.05 -21.32 -1.49
C LYS A 86 3.14 -22.44 -0.95
N GLU A 87 2.73 -22.31 0.31
CA GLU A 87 2.01 -23.32 1.08
C GLU A 87 0.49 -23.25 0.86
N PHE A 88 -0.07 -22.05 0.73
CA PHE A 88 -1.52 -21.82 0.68
C PHE A 88 -2.01 -21.21 -0.64
N GLY A 89 -1.11 -20.97 -1.59
CA GLY A 89 -1.44 -20.32 -2.85
C GLY A 89 -1.81 -18.84 -2.67
N PRO A 90 -2.67 -18.29 -3.56
CA PRO A 90 -3.01 -16.86 -3.53
C PRO A 90 -4.03 -16.55 -2.43
N LEU A 91 -3.65 -15.69 -1.49
CA LEU A 91 -4.49 -15.23 -0.38
C LEU A 91 -4.98 -13.80 -0.61
N GLY A 92 -6.18 -13.52 -0.08
CA GLY A 92 -6.82 -12.21 -0.14
C GLY A 92 -7.80 -12.01 -1.30
N LEU A 93 -8.44 -10.85 -1.26
CA LEU A 93 -9.47 -10.41 -2.20
C LEU A 93 -8.90 -10.27 -3.62
N PRO A 94 -9.75 -10.31 -4.67
CA PRO A 94 -9.34 -10.00 -6.03
C PRO A 94 -8.53 -8.69 -6.10
N THR A 95 -7.44 -8.66 -6.87
CA THR A 95 -6.53 -7.51 -6.92
C THR A 95 -7.25 -6.19 -7.23
N VAL A 96 -8.22 -6.21 -8.15
CA VAL A 96 -9.03 -5.02 -8.48
C VAL A 96 -9.85 -4.51 -7.28
N GLU A 97 -10.33 -5.42 -6.42
CA GLU A 97 -11.06 -5.06 -5.21
C GLU A 97 -10.13 -4.45 -4.16
N VAL A 98 -8.93 -5.02 -3.98
CA VAL A 98 -7.88 -4.43 -3.14
C VAL A 98 -7.53 -3.01 -3.62
N GLY A 99 -7.39 -2.81 -4.94
CA GLY A 99 -7.13 -1.49 -5.54
C GLY A 99 -8.24 -0.49 -5.24
N ARG A 100 -9.50 -0.88 -5.42
CA ARG A 100 -10.67 -0.04 -5.09
C ARG A 100 -10.74 0.31 -3.61
N ILE A 101 -10.47 -0.65 -2.73
CA ILE A 101 -10.42 -0.41 -1.27
C ILE A 101 -9.30 0.59 -0.96
N LEU A 102 -8.10 0.40 -1.51
CA LEU A 102 -6.98 1.30 -1.32
C LEU A 102 -7.35 2.72 -1.78
N CYS A 103 -7.89 2.89 -2.98
CA CYS A 103 -8.33 4.18 -3.50
C CYS A 103 -9.34 4.88 -2.57
N LYS A 104 -10.37 4.17 -2.09
CA LYS A 104 -11.32 4.74 -1.11
C LYS A 104 -10.63 5.20 0.18
N LYS A 105 -9.59 4.49 0.64
CA LYS A 105 -8.79 4.94 1.79
C LYS A 105 -7.95 6.18 1.43
N LEU A 106 -7.32 6.21 0.26
CA LEU A 106 -6.56 7.37 -0.18
C LEU A 106 -7.45 8.63 -0.22
N GLU A 107 -8.65 8.54 -0.81
CA GLU A 107 -9.65 9.61 -0.83
C GLU A 107 -10.04 10.06 0.57
N LYS A 108 -10.37 9.11 1.47
CA LYS A 108 -10.74 9.39 2.86
C LYS A 108 -9.67 10.20 3.60
N TYR A 109 -8.40 9.94 3.32
CA TYR A 109 -7.27 10.65 3.94
C TYR A 109 -6.83 11.88 3.15
N GLY A 110 -7.56 12.27 2.10
CA GLY A 110 -7.27 13.44 1.29
C GLY A 110 -5.96 13.30 0.51
N LEU A 111 -5.67 12.11 -0.03
CA LEU A 111 -4.55 11.85 -0.91
C LEU A 111 -5.01 11.90 -2.37
N VAL A 112 -4.25 12.59 -3.20
CA VAL A 112 -4.47 12.65 -4.66
C VAL A 112 -3.68 11.53 -5.31
N TYR A 113 -4.33 10.76 -6.18
CA TYR A 113 -3.72 9.61 -6.84
C TYR A 113 -4.14 9.46 -8.30
N GLU A 114 -3.33 8.71 -9.04
CA GLU A 114 -3.56 8.31 -10.43
C GLU A 114 -3.74 6.78 -10.45
N TRP A 115 -4.92 6.33 -10.86
CA TRP A 115 -5.20 4.94 -11.15
C TRP A 115 -6.36 4.82 -12.13
N ASP A 116 -6.21 3.97 -13.14
CA ASP A 116 -7.17 3.74 -14.22
C ASP A 116 -8.13 2.58 -13.93
N GLY A 117 -8.01 1.94 -12.76
CA GLY A 117 -8.78 0.75 -12.39
C GLY A 117 -8.16 -0.56 -12.86
N ASN A 118 -7.01 -0.53 -13.56
CA ASN A 118 -6.34 -1.73 -14.02
C ASN A 118 -5.60 -2.42 -12.85
N PRO A 119 -5.94 -3.67 -12.50
CA PRO A 119 -5.28 -4.38 -11.39
C PRO A 119 -3.81 -4.72 -11.67
N ASN A 120 -3.35 -4.58 -12.91
CA ASN A 120 -1.96 -4.85 -13.29
C ASN A 120 -1.07 -3.59 -13.22
N THR A 121 -1.64 -2.43 -12.93
CA THR A 121 -0.90 -1.16 -12.75
C THR A 121 -0.84 -0.80 -11.27
N ARG A 122 0.27 -0.18 -10.87
CA ARG A 122 0.44 0.38 -9.52
C ARG A 122 -0.37 1.67 -9.40
N ILE A 123 -0.80 1.98 -8.18
CA ILE A 123 -1.46 3.26 -7.89
C ILE A 123 -0.38 4.30 -7.60
N ARG A 124 -0.37 5.43 -8.32
CA ARG A 124 0.56 6.53 -8.06
C ARG A 124 -0.11 7.53 -7.12
N VAL A 125 0.54 7.91 -6.04
CA VAL A 125 0.07 8.99 -5.17
C VAL A 125 0.93 10.21 -5.43
N VAL A 126 0.30 11.32 -5.80
CA VAL A 126 0.95 12.50 -6.39
C VAL A 126 0.75 13.77 -5.57
N GLY A 127 -0.07 13.73 -4.52
CA GLY A 127 -0.26 14.89 -3.66
C GLY A 127 -1.26 14.69 -2.53
N VAL A 128 -1.60 15.81 -1.91
CA VAL A 128 -2.61 15.93 -0.87
C VAL A 128 -3.60 17.02 -1.26
N VAL A 129 -4.87 16.87 -0.90
CA VAL A 129 -5.77 18.01 -0.92
C VAL A 129 -5.42 18.94 0.24
N ASP A 130 -5.17 20.20 -0.11
CA ASP A 130 -4.95 21.29 0.84
C ASP A 130 -6.32 21.68 1.42
N ASN A 131 -6.50 21.54 2.74
CA ASN A 131 -7.70 22.03 3.43
C ASN A 131 -7.57 23.53 3.81
N GLY A 132 -6.61 24.25 3.22
CA GLY A 132 -6.38 25.67 3.46
C GLY A 132 -6.98 26.50 2.34
N GLY A 133 -8.24 26.90 2.49
CA GLY A 133 -8.92 27.74 1.51
C GLY A 133 -10.34 28.11 1.93
N LEU A 134 -10.45 28.95 2.95
CA LEU A 134 -11.50 29.96 3.10
C LEU A 134 -10.82 31.25 3.56
#